data_AF-A0A4V2MU73-F1
#
_entry.id   AF-A0A4V2MU73-F1
#
_cell.length_a   1.000
_cell.length_b   1.000
_cell.length_c   1.000
_cell.angle_alpha   90.00
_cell.angle_beta   90.00
_cell.angle_gamma   90.00
#
_symmetry.space_group_name_H-M   'P 1'
#
loop_
_entity.id
_entity.type
_entity.pdbx_description
1 polymer ?
#
loop_
_entity_poly.entity_id
_entity_poly.type
_entity_poly.pdbx_seq_one_letter_code
_entity_poly.pdbx_strand_id
1 'polypeptide(L)'
;MDLTLLISTFVTVFLAELGDKTQLATVAISGTSNRPLAVFLGSSSALVVASLIGAIAGGSMANLIPADLLQLLASLGFLVIGLRLLWPLLGGIPGGQEGADLAQDVEDGASPKL
;
A
#
# COMPACT_ATOMS: atom_id res chain seq x y z
N MET A 1 8.16 -23.13 21.88
CA MET A 1 8.33 -21.72 22.29
C MET A 1 7.91 -20.88 21.10
N ASP A 2 6.61 -20.85 20.79
CA ASP A 2 6.18 -20.48 19.43
C ASP A 2 5.06 -19.43 19.42
N LEU A 3 4.25 -19.36 20.49
CA LEU A 3 3.16 -18.38 20.57
C LEU A 3 3.67 -16.94 20.68
N THR A 4 4.80 -16.73 21.37
CA THR A 4 5.44 -15.41 21.47
C THR A 4 5.91 -14.91 20.10
N LEU A 5 6.47 -15.79 19.26
CA LEU A 5 6.87 -15.44 17.89
C LEU A 5 5.64 -15.14 17.04
N LEU A 6 4.60 -15.99 17.12
CA LEU A 6 3.35 -15.77 16.41
C LEU A 6 2.73 -14.41 16.75
N ILE A 7 2.61 -14.09 18.04
CA ILE A 7 2.02 -12.83 18.50
C ILE A 7 2.90 -11.64 18.09
N SER A 8 4.23 -11.74 18.25
CA SER A 8 5.15 -10.67 17.87
C SER A 8 5.05 -10.36 16.37
N THR A 9 5.20 -11.37 15.52
CA THR A 9 5.11 -11.20 14.06
C THR A 9 3.73 -10.73 13.64
N PHE A 10 2.65 -11.27 14.23
CA PHE A 10 1.29 -10.82 13.95
C PHE A 10 1.12 -9.33 14.29
N VAL A 11 1.51 -8.90 15.49
CA VAL A 11 1.37 -7.50 15.92
C VAL A 11 2.23 -6.58 15.05
N THR A 12 3.48 -6.96 14.75
CA THR A 12 4.36 -6.15 13.89
C THR A 12 3.80 -5.99 12.50
N VAL A 13 3.37 -7.07 11.84
CA VAL A 13 2.79 -7.01 10.49
C VAL A 13 1.45 -6.28 10.51
N PHE A 14 0.60 -6.54 11.51
CA PHE A 14 -0.68 -5.87 11.65
C PHE A 14 -0.51 -4.35 11.78
N LEU A 15 0.38 -3.88 12.66
CA LEU A 15 0.67 -2.45 12.81
C LEU A 15 1.31 -1.85 11.55
N ALA A 16 2.18 -2.59 10.85
CA ALA A 16 2.81 -2.12 9.62
C ALA A 16 1.79 -1.94 8.48
N GLU A 17 0.75 -2.78 8.44
CA GLU A 17 -0.27 -2.76 7.40
C GLU A 17 -1.48 -1.87 7.75
N LEU A 18 -1.68 -1.52 9.04
CA LEU A 18 -2.81 -0.72 9.49
C LEU A 18 -2.84 0.65 8.80
N GLY A 19 -3.94 0.92 8.09
CA GLY A 19 -4.14 2.18 7.38
C GLY A 19 -3.43 2.28 6.03
N ASP A 20 -2.92 1.16 5.50
CA ASP A 20 -2.40 1.14 4.15
C ASP A 20 -3.51 1.42 3.11
N LYS A 21 -3.09 1.94 1.95
CA LYS A 21 -3.94 2.22 0.80
C LYS A 21 -4.73 1.00 0.36
N THR A 22 -4.18 -0.21 0.49
CA THR A 22 -4.91 -1.45 0.19
C THR A 22 -6.10 -1.68 1.13
N GLN A 23 -6.01 -1.30 2.40
CA GLN A 23 -7.12 -1.39 3.36
C GLN A 23 -8.24 -0.38 3.01
N LEU A 24 -7.88 0.85 2.68
CA LEU A 24 -8.85 1.87 2.24
C LEU A 24 -9.54 1.45 0.92
N ALA A 25 -8.78 0.91 -0.04
CA ALA A 25 -9.33 0.38 -1.28
C ALA A 25 -10.29 -0.80 -1.01
N THR A 26 -9.92 -1.70 -0.10
CA THR A 26 -10.78 -2.83 0.29
C THR A 26 -12.08 -2.36 0.93
N VAL A 27 -12.03 -1.35 1.81
CA VAL A 27 -13.24 -0.75 2.42
C VAL A 27 -14.11 -0.08 1.38
N ALA A 28 -13.53 0.67 0.43
CA ALA A 28 -14.27 1.33 -0.65
C ALA A 28 -14.95 0.31 -1.60
N ILE A 29 -14.25 -0.75 -1.97
CA ILE A 29 -14.79 -1.84 -2.81
C ILE A 29 -15.87 -2.63 -2.05
N SER A 30 -15.70 -2.83 -0.74
CA SER A 30 -16.68 -3.49 0.11
C SER A 30 -17.97 -2.67 0.22
N GLY A 31 -17.86 -1.34 0.37
CA GLY A 31 -19.01 -0.43 0.47
C GLY A 31 -19.84 -0.30 -0.81
N THR A 32 -19.27 -0.63 -1.97
CA THR A 32 -19.94 -0.58 -3.29
C THR A 32 -20.31 -1.97 -3.83
N SER A 33 -19.87 -3.05 -3.19
CA SER A 33 -20.14 -4.42 -3.63
C SER A 33 -21.40 -5.02 -3.01
N ASN A 34 -22.23 -5.65 -3.84
CA ASN A 34 -23.36 -6.47 -3.39
C ASN A 34 -22.95 -7.77 -2.67
N ARG A 35 -21.64 -8.06 -2.54
CA ARG A 35 -21.09 -9.26 -1.88
C ARG A 35 -19.87 -8.93 -0.99
N PRO A 36 -20.07 -8.28 0.17
CA PRO A 36 -18.97 -7.87 1.05
C PRO A 36 -18.12 -9.06 1.57
N LEU A 37 -18.72 -10.24 1.74
CA LEU A 37 -17.98 -11.44 2.14
C LEU A 37 -16.97 -11.91 1.08
N ALA A 38 -17.29 -11.75 -0.21
CA ALA A 38 -16.36 -12.12 -1.29
C ALA A 38 -15.16 -11.18 -1.32
N VAL A 39 -15.39 -9.87 -1.08
CA VAL A 39 -14.33 -8.86 -0.98
C VAL A 39 -13.43 -9.13 0.24
N PHE A 40 -14.02 -9.47 1.39
CA PHE A 40 -13.28 -9.84 2.59
C PHE A 40 -12.39 -11.07 2.37
N LEU A 41 -12.95 -12.16 1.83
CA LEU A 41 -12.18 -13.38 1.59
C LEU A 41 -11.10 -13.19 0.53
N GLY A 42 -11.40 -12.44 -0.53
CA GLY A 42 -10.43 -12.14 -1.59
C GLY A 42 -9.26 -11.31 -1.08
N SER A 43 -9.52 -10.19 -0.41
CA SER A 43 -8.48 -9.32 0.17
C SER A 43 -7.67 -10.04 1.26
N SER A 44 -8.33 -10.77 2.15
CA SER A 44 -7.66 -11.53 3.22
C SER A 44 -6.74 -12.62 2.63
N SER A 45 -7.22 -13.36 1.62
CA SER A 45 -6.40 -14.39 0.97
C SER A 45 -5.22 -13.78 0.21
N ALA A 46 -5.44 -12.65 -0.47
CA ALA A 46 -4.38 -11.93 -1.17
C ALA A 46 -3.29 -11.46 -0.19
N LEU A 47 -3.67 -10.91 0.95
CA LEU A 47 -2.72 -10.49 1.99
C LEU A 47 -1.91 -11.68 2.51
N VAL A 48 -2.56 -12.79 2.86
CA VAL A 48 -1.86 -14.00 3.34
C VAL A 48 -0.86 -14.51 2.32
N VAL A 49 -1.24 -14.57 1.04
CA VAL A 49 -0.34 -15.02 -0.04
C VAL A 49 0.83 -14.05 -0.21
N ALA A 50 0.57 -12.74 -0.23
CA ALA A 50 1.61 -11.72 -0.36
C ALA A 50 2.61 -11.78 0.83
N SER A 51 2.10 -11.86 2.06
CA SER A 51 2.94 -11.99 3.26
C SER A 51 3.75 -13.28 3.26
N LEU A 52 3.17 -14.41 2.80
CA LEU A 52 3.89 -15.68 2.72
C LEU A 52 5.03 -15.61 1.71
N ILE A 53 4.78 -15.07 0.52
CA ILE A 53 5.82 -14.86 -0.50
C ILE A 53 6.91 -13.94 0.05
N GLY A 54 6.53 -12.84 0.70
CA GLY A 54 7.46 -11.89 1.33
C GLY A 54 8.31 -12.54 2.42
N ALA A 55 7.71 -13.37 3.28
CA ALA A 55 8.42 -14.07 4.34
C ALA A 55 9.43 -15.10 3.79
N ILE A 56 9.05 -15.88 2.77
CA ILE A 56 9.93 -16.86 2.13
C ILE A 56 11.09 -16.16 1.41
N ALA A 57 10.79 -15.12 0.64
CA ALA A 57 11.79 -14.34 -0.10
C ALA A 57 12.74 -13.61 0.88
N GLY A 58 12.20 -12.95 1.90
CA GLY A 58 12.96 -12.24 2.92
C GLY A 58 13.85 -13.16 3.74
N GLY A 59 13.33 -14.31 4.18
CA GLY A 59 14.11 -15.31 4.91
C GLY A 59 15.23 -15.92 4.06
N SER A 60 14.99 -16.14 2.76
CA SER A 60 16.00 -16.64 1.84
C SER A 60 17.10 -15.60 1.55
N MET A 61 16.71 -14.33 1.33
CA MET A 61 17.66 -13.24 1.08
C MET A 61 18.46 -12.85 2.31
N ALA A 62 17.89 -12.93 3.52
CA ALA A 62 18.60 -12.62 4.77
C ALA A 62 19.81 -13.53 5.03
N ASN A 63 19.83 -14.74 4.45
CA ASN A 63 20.98 -15.65 4.54
C ASN A 63 22.07 -15.36 3.51
N LEU A 64 21.74 -14.63 2.44
CA LEU A 64 22.63 -14.35 1.31
C LEU A 64 23.21 -12.93 1.36
N ILE A 65 22.47 -11.98 1.94
CA ILE A 65 22.79 -10.54 1.92
C ILE A 65 23.06 -10.06 3.36
N PRO A 66 24.22 -9.44 3.64
CA PRO A 66 24.52 -8.89 4.96
C PRO A 66 23.51 -7.79 5.35
N ALA A 67 23.09 -7.80 6.62
CA ALA A 67 22.07 -6.89 7.16
C ALA A 67 22.43 -5.41 6.95
N ASP A 68 23.71 -5.05 7.03
CA ASP A 68 24.20 -3.69 6.84
C ASP A 68 23.89 -3.16 5.42
N LEU A 69 24.00 -4.03 4.41
CA LEU A 69 23.70 -3.67 3.02
C LEU A 69 22.19 -3.46 2.83
N LEU A 70 21.36 -4.34 3.42
CA LEU A 70 19.91 -4.19 3.40
C LEU A 70 19.47 -2.89 4.08
N GLN A 71 20.08 -2.54 5.21
CA GLN A 71 19.80 -1.30 5.93
C GLN A 71 20.24 -0.05 5.15
N LEU A 72 21.40 -0.11 4.48
CA LEU A 72 21.87 0.96 3.60
C LEU A 72 20.88 1.16 2.44
N LEU A 73 20.47 0.10 1.76
CA LEU A 73 19.52 0.18 0.65
C LEU A 73 18.15 0.69 1.10
N ALA A 74 17.65 0.19 2.24
CA ALA A 74 16.38 0.64 2.80
C ALA A 74 16.40 2.13 3.16
N SER A 75 17.45 2.59 3.85
CA SER A 75 17.58 4.00 4.24
C SER A 75 17.73 4.92 3.03
N LEU A 76 18.49 4.53 2.00
CA LEU A 76 18.62 5.28 0.76
C LEU A 76 17.28 5.37 0.01
N GLY A 77 16.56 4.26 -0.08
CA GLY A 77 15.22 4.21 -0.70
C GLY A 77 14.23 5.10 0.04
N PHE A 78 14.22 5.04 1.38
CA PHE A 78 13.36 5.89 2.21
C PHE A 78 13.70 7.37 2.06
N LEU A 79 14.99 7.71 1.95
CA LEU A 79 15.44 9.08 1.69
C LEU A 79 14.90 9.58 0.34
N VAL A 80 15.01 8.78 -0.73
CA VAL A 80 14.51 9.13 -2.06
C VAL A 80 12.99 9.34 -2.05
N ILE A 81 12.25 8.44 -1.40
CA ILE A 81 10.78 8.58 -1.27
C ILE A 81 10.44 9.82 -0.45
N GLY A 82 11.12 10.05 0.68
CA GLY A 82 10.94 11.22 1.53
C GLY A 82 11.19 12.53 0.78
N LEU A 83 12.26 12.61 -0.01
CA LEU A 83 12.56 13.77 -0.85
C LEU A 83 11.53 13.97 -1.95
N ARG A 84 11.07 12.88 -2.60
CA ARG A 84 9.99 12.93 -3.60
C ARG A 84 8.67 13.44 -3.01
N LEU A 85 8.33 13.07 -1.78
CA LEU A 85 7.14 13.53 -1.08
C LEU A 85 7.27 14.99 -0.62
N LEU A 86 8.47 15.40 -0.20
CA LEU A 86 8.73 16.76 0.26
C LEU A 86 8.80 17.77 -0.91
N TRP A 87 9.27 17.34 -2.08
CA TRP A 87 9.50 18.20 -3.24
C TRP A 87 8.25 19.02 -3.67
N PRO A 88 7.05 18.42 -3.83
CA PRO A 88 5.82 19.17 -4.12
C PRO A 88 5.44 20.18 -3.03
N LEU A 89 5.75 19.89 -1.76
CA LEU A 89 5.44 20.78 -0.64
C LEU A 89 6.40 21.98 -0.57
N LEU A 90 7.67 21.79 -0.94
CA LEU A 90 8.69 22.84 -0.94
C LEU A 90 8.58 23.77 -2.16
N GLY A 91 8.06 23.25 -3.29
CA GLY A 91 7.91 23.97 -4.55
C GLY A 91 6.74 24.95 -4.63
N GLY A 92 5.91 25.06 -3.57
CA GLY A 92 4.72 25.90 -3.57
C GLY A 92 3.71 25.45 -4.62
N ILE A 93 2.85 24.49 -4.26
CA ILE A 93 1.82 23.84 -5.09
C ILE A 93 1.36 24.67 -6.30
N PRO A 94 1.80 24.34 -7.53
CA PRO A 94 1.05 24.67 -8.73
C PRO A 94 -0.05 23.62 -8.92
N GLY A 95 -1.27 23.96 -8.48
CA GLY A 95 -2.58 23.40 -8.88
C GLY A 95 -2.76 21.88 -8.74
N GLY A 96 -3.73 21.38 -7.96
CA GLY A 96 -5.14 21.68 -8.18
C GLY A 96 -5.71 21.08 -9.48
N GLN A 97 -4.90 20.37 -10.29
CA GLN A 97 -5.31 19.91 -11.62
C GLN A 97 -5.95 18.51 -11.62
N GLU A 98 -5.51 17.57 -10.76
CA GLU A 98 -6.18 16.26 -10.68
C GLU A 98 -7.68 16.37 -10.29
N GLY A 99 -8.06 17.36 -9.48
CA GLY A 99 -9.46 17.62 -9.15
C GLY A 99 -10.25 18.34 -10.25
N ALA A 100 -9.57 19.16 -11.06
CA ALA A 100 -10.19 19.87 -12.19
C ALA A 100 -10.38 18.94 -13.38
N ASP A 101 -9.41 18.05 -13.64
CA ASP A 101 -9.45 17.05 -14.69
C ASP A 101 -10.59 16.04 -14.44
N LEU A 102 -10.76 15.57 -13.21
CA LEU A 102 -11.87 14.68 -12.84
C LEU A 102 -13.25 15.36 -12.91
N ALA A 103 -13.32 16.66 -12.65
CA ALA A 103 -14.57 17.43 -12.80
C ALA A 103 -14.91 17.64 -14.28
N GLN A 104 -13.90 17.91 -15.12
CA GLN A 104 -14.08 18.01 -16.57
C GLN A 104 -14.48 16.67 -17.19
N ASP A 105 -13.87 15.55 -16.79
CA ASP A 105 -14.20 14.22 -17.33
C ASP A 105 -15.65 13.81 -17.03
N VAL A 106 -16.20 14.22 -15.88
CA VAL A 106 -17.61 13.98 -15.51
C VAL A 106 -18.55 14.88 -16.31
N GLU A 107 -18.17 16.14 -16.53
CA GLU A 107 -18.96 17.10 -17.31
C GLU A 107 -18.99 16.76 -18.81
N ASP A 108 -17.86 16.31 -19.36
CA ASP A 108 -17.71 15.91 -20.77
C ASP A 108 -18.34 14.52 -21.03
N GLY A 109 -18.31 13.62 -20.04
CA GLY A 109 -19.02 12.33 -20.07
C GLY A 109 -20.54 12.42 -19.92
N ALA A 110 -21.06 13.54 -19.39
CA ALA A 110 -22.49 13.80 -19.25
C ALA A 110 -23.13 14.44 -20.50
N SER A 111 -22.32 14.85 -21.49
CA SER A 111 -22.81 15.39 -22.74
C SER A 111 -23.23 14.27 -23.70
N PRO A 112 -24.52 14.16 -24.08
CA PRO A 112 -24.95 13.18 -25.06
C PRO A 112 -24.32 13.53 -26.41
N LYS A 113 -23.56 12.61 -26.99
CA LYS A 113 -23.03 12.74 -28.35
C LYS A 113 -24.20 12.69 -29.33
N LEU A 114 -24.70 13.86 -29.72
CA LEU A 114 -25.56 14.03 -30.90
C LEU A 114 -24.74 13.89 -32.18
#